data_AF-A0A3S0W1A5-F1
#
_entry.id   AF-A0A3S0W1A5-F1
#
_cell.length_a   1.000
_cell.length_b   1.000
_cell.length_c   1.000
_cell.angle_alpha   90.00
_cell.angle_beta   90.00
_cell.angle_gamma   90.00
#
_symmetry.space_group_name_H-M   'P 1'
#
loop_
_entity.id
_entity.type
_entity.pdbx_description
1 polymer ?
#
loop_
_entity_poly.entity_id
_entity_poly.type
_entity_poly.pdbx_seq_one_letter_code
_entity_poly.pdbx_strand_id
1 'polypeptide(L)'
;MDHRYLKKSIIAGIVAAGTIGFAQANTTLAVLPTAIIPVNNGSGLITVTNTGTSETATNVHALIPGQWSDVVQDSSNCAAIAPNGGTCTLTFTSNKPYVAEENIIITGDNINSPPSVAIAFTASNYLIWAVNSTTEVSVIDTYDLTTSQWGEFGGANAQSLTNGAQNTTNAVTTHGIGNSAALICYNNTSGNAALGSWYLPAICELGTAGLNPHCDPDFPNIYANLIQHGFEVLDGFYWSSSEYRFNPTYSAWVQFVKRDHTSAPFNNNKLVPYKVRCVRKLSL
;
A
#
# COMPACT_ATOMS: atom_id res chain seq x y z
N MET A 1 -53.32 73.18 17.99
CA MET A 1 -53.34 73.04 16.53
C MET A 1 -52.49 74.16 15.97
N ASP A 2 -51.32 73.87 15.41
CA ASP A 2 -51.09 74.02 13.97
C ASP A 2 -49.63 74.34 13.58
N HIS A 3 -49.26 73.69 12.48
CA HIS A 3 -48.15 73.83 11.54
C HIS A 3 -46.65 73.86 11.94
N ARG A 4 -45.99 72.86 11.33
CA ARG A 4 -44.58 72.47 11.25
C ARG A 4 -43.76 73.45 10.41
N TYR A 5 -42.47 73.59 10.74
CA TYR A 5 -41.41 73.90 9.77
C TYR A 5 -40.26 72.89 9.91
N LEU A 6 -39.86 72.31 8.76
CA LEU A 6 -38.78 71.36 8.58
C LEU A 6 -37.39 72.00 8.81
N LYS A 7 -36.46 71.25 9.42
CA LYS A 7 -35.05 71.30 9.04
C LYS A 7 -34.52 69.88 8.85
N LYS A 8 -34.03 69.62 7.64
CA LYS A 8 -33.33 68.39 7.22
C LYS A 8 -31.99 68.30 7.96
N SER A 9 -31.75 67.21 8.68
CA SER A 9 -30.41 66.75 9.02
C SER A 9 -30.23 65.36 8.42
N ILE A 10 -29.41 65.27 7.38
CA ILE A 10 -28.94 64.02 6.81
C ILE A 10 -27.84 63.53 7.75
N ILE A 11 -28.12 62.50 8.54
CA ILE A 11 -27.09 61.76 9.27
C ILE A 11 -26.55 60.72 8.28
N ALA A 12 -25.35 60.97 7.75
CA ALA A 12 -24.57 59.97 7.05
C ALA A 12 -24.10 58.93 8.07
N GLY A 13 -24.88 57.86 8.26
CA GLY A 13 -24.46 56.70 9.01
C GLY A 13 -23.40 55.95 8.20
N ILE A 14 -22.15 56.01 8.66
CA ILE A 14 -21.08 55.12 8.21
C ILE A 14 -21.52 53.69 8.51
N VAL A 15 -21.88 52.93 7.47
CA VAL A 15 -21.95 51.47 7.57
C VAL A 15 -20.53 50.97 7.47
N ALA A 16 -19.89 50.73 8.62
CA ALA A 16 -18.69 49.92 8.64
C ALA A 16 -19.11 48.49 8.27
N ALA A 17 -18.89 48.10 7.01
CA ALA A 17 -18.93 46.72 6.58
C ALA A 17 -17.71 45.99 7.19
N GLY A 18 -17.79 45.71 8.49
CA GLY A 18 -16.89 44.77 9.13
C GLY A 18 -17.29 43.38 8.67
N THR A 19 -16.51 42.77 7.78
CA THR A 19 -16.48 41.31 7.66
C THR A 19 -16.13 40.76 9.04
N ILE A 20 -17.14 40.25 9.75
CA ILE A 20 -16.92 39.40 10.92
C ILE A 20 -16.33 38.12 10.35
N GLY A 21 -15.00 38.04 10.33
CA GLY A 21 -14.32 36.78 10.15
C GLY A 21 -14.62 35.93 11.38
N PHE A 22 -15.66 35.10 11.32
CA PHE A 22 -15.79 34.00 12.26
C PHE A 22 -14.58 33.10 12.00
N ALA A 23 -13.60 33.13 12.90
CA ALA A 23 -12.61 32.07 12.93
C ALA A 23 -13.38 30.79 13.20
N GLN A 24 -13.50 29.93 12.18
CA GLN A 24 -14.15 28.63 12.35
C GLN A 24 -13.42 27.90 13.48
N ALA A 25 -14.18 27.41 14.45
CA ALA A 25 -13.64 26.58 15.51
C ALA A 25 -13.12 25.30 14.85
N ASN A 26 -11.82 25.06 14.89
CA ASN A 26 -11.17 23.99 14.16
C ASN A 26 -10.34 23.14 15.12
N THR A 27 -10.17 21.86 14.77
CA THR A 27 -9.31 20.94 15.51
C THR A 27 -8.33 20.22 14.58
N THR A 28 -7.44 19.44 15.19
CA THR A 28 -6.44 18.61 14.51
C THR A 28 -6.71 17.14 14.81
N LEU A 29 -6.44 16.30 13.81
CA LEU A 29 -6.56 14.85 13.92
C LEU A 29 -5.19 14.18 13.76
N ALA A 30 -5.05 12.99 14.33
CA ALA A 30 -3.95 12.08 14.05
C ALA A 30 -4.48 10.68 13.75
N VAL A 31 -3.81 9.99 12.82
CA VAL A 31 -4.04 8.59 12.45
C VAL A 31 -2.70 7.89 12.27
N LEU A 32 -2.70 6.56 12.31
CA LEU A 32 -1.54 5.79 11.89
C LEU A 32 -1.32 5.96 10.38
N PRO A 33 -0.06 5.90 9.90
CA PRO A 33 0.27 6.18 8.50
C PRO A 33 -0.26 5.10 7.54
N THR A 34 -0.53 3.89 8.03
CA THR A 34 -1.02 2.78 7.21
C THR A 34 -2.23 2.09 7.85
N ALA A 35 -3.10 1.54 7.01
CA ALA A 35 -4.20 0.67 7.40
C ALA A 35 -4.42 -0.45 6.36
N ILE A 36 -5.13 -1.50 6.76
CA ILE A 36 -5.36 -2.68 5.92
C ILE A 36 -6.85 -3.02 5.92
N ILE A 37 -7.41 -3.28 4.74
CA ILE A 37 -8.78 -3.77 4.56
C ILE A 37 -8.74 -5.24 4.08
N PRO A 38 -9.24 -6.21 4.87
CA PRO A 38 -9.43 -7.57 4.40
C PRO A 38 -10.53 -7.66 3.33
N VAL A 39 -10.25 -8.39 2.24
CA VAL A 39 -11.24 -8.67 1.18
C VAL A 39 -12.09 -9.89 1.57
N ASN A 40 -13.39 -9.83 1.31
CA ASN A 40 -14.41 -10.88 1.54
C ASN A 40 -14.69 -11.27 3.00
N ASN A 41 -13.73 -11.13 3.91
CA ASN A 41 -13.89 -11.53 5.31
C ASN A 41 -13.12 -10.62 6.26
N GLY A 42 -13.85 -9.91 7.11
CA GLY A 42 -13.29 -9.05 8.16
C GLY A 42 -13.54 -7.56 7.90
N SER A 43 -12.86 -6.72 8.68
CA SER A 43 -12.97 -5.27 8.56
C SER A 43 -11.62 -4.62 8.79
N GLY A 44 -11.31 -3.61 7.98
CA GLY A 44 -10.20 -2.70 8.22
C GLY A 44 -10.59 -1.64 9.23
N LEU A 45 -9.67 -1.24 10.09
CA LEU A 45 -9.92 -0.28 11.16
C LEU A 45 -8.91 0.87 11.07
N ILE A 46 -9.42 2.11 11.15
CA ILE A 46 -8.58 3.30 11.32
C ILE A 46 -9.01 3.99 12.61
N THR A 47 -8.12 3.99 13.60
CA THR A 47 -8.31 4.78 14.82
C THR A 47 -7.93 6.21 14.55
N VAL A 48 -8.88 7.12 14.77
CA VAL A 48 -8.70 8.56 14.63
C VAL A 48 -8.65 9.19 16.01
N THR A 49 -7.63 9.99 16.27
CA THR A 49 -7.45 10.71 17.53
C THR A 49 -7.63 12.20 17.31
N ASN A 50 -8.48 12.84 18.10
CA ASN A 50 -8.56 14.29 18.15
C ASN A 50 -7.43 14.84 19.03
N THR A 51 -6.44 15.46 18.39
CA THR A 51 -5.25 16.02 19.04
C THR A 51 -5.41 17.48 19.44
N GLY A 52 -6.50 18.14 19.03
CA GLY A 52 -6.81 19.49 19.48
C GLY A 52 -7.24 19.52 20.95
N THR A 53 -7.15 20.69 21.56
CA THR A 53 -7.29 20.86 23.01
C THR A 53 -8.63 21.45 23.46
N SER A 54 -9.36 22.11 22.56
CA SER A 54 -10.61 22.81 22.89
C SER A 54 -11.82 22.34 22.09
N GLU A 55 -11.63 21.94 20.82
CA GLU A 55 -12.74 21.67 19.91
C GLU A 55 -12.99 20.17 19.71
N THR A 56 -14.26 19.77 19.78
CA THR A 56 -14.72 18.44 19.37
C THR A 56 -14.61 18.31 17.84
N ALA A 57 -14.00 17.23 17.34
CA ALA A 57 -14.03 16.91 15.91
C ALA A 57 -15.40 16.34 15.56
N THR A 58 -16.00 16.77 14.44
CA THR A 58 -17.37 16.34 14.07
C THR A 58 -17.43 15.76 12.67
N ASN A 59 -18.33 14.78 12.50
CA ASN A 59 -18.60 14.07 11.24
C ASN A 59 -17.32 13.57 10.54
N VAL A 60 -16.42 12.97 11.33
CA VAL A 60 -15.12 12.51 10.83
C VAL A 60 -15.28 11.27 9.96
N HIS A 61 -14.67 11.29 8.78
CA HIS A 61 -14.75 10.24 7.76
C HIS A 61 -13.52 10.26 6.84
N ALA A 62 -13.26 9.15 6.15
CA ALA A 62 -12.29 9.09 5.07
C ALA A 62 -12.93 9.46 3.72
N LEU A 63 -12.16 10.10 2.86
CA LEU A 63 -12.51 10.32 1.45
C LEU A 63 -12.08 9.09 0.63
N ILE A 64 -13.03 8.19 0.37
CA ILE A 64 -12.77 6.96 -0.40
C ILE A 64 -12.54 7.29 -1.88
N PRO A 65 -11.45 6.79 -2.50
CA PRO A 65 -11.20 6.95 -3.92
C PRO A 65 -12.34 6.34 -4.77
N GLY A 66 -12.74 7.03 -5.84
CA GLY A 66 -13.88 6.60 -6.66
C GLY A 66 -13.70 5.22 -7.33
N GLN A 67 -12.45 4.79 -7.56
CA GLN A 67 -12.13 3.46 -8.08
C GLN A 67 -12.47 2.34 -7.08
N TRP A 68 -12.51 2.64 -5.79
CA TRP A 68 -12.86 1.69 -4.72
C TRP A 68 -14.37 1.57 -4.54
N SER A 69 -15.07 1.28 -5.64
CA SER A 69 -16.54 1.26 -5.73
C SER A 69 -17.26 0.31 -4.76
N ASP A 70 -16.54 -0.65 -4.18
CA ASP A 70 -17.07 -1.68 -3.27
C ASP A 70 -16.68 -1.44 -1.80
N VAL A 71 -15.79 -0.48 -1.55
CA VAL A 71 -15.38 -0.16 -0.18
C VAL A 71 -16.52 0.55 0.53
N VAL A 72 -17.01 -0.07 1.59
CA VAL A 72 -18.01 0.51 2.48
C VAL A 72 -17.31 0.99 3.74
N GLN A 73 -17.53 2.26 4.09
CA GLN A 73 -17.08 2.84 5.35
C GLN A 73 -18.26 3.00 6.32
N ASP A 74 -18.10 2.53 7.54
CA ASP A 74 -18.90 2.92 8.69
C ASP A 74 -18.14 3.94 9.54
N SER A 75 -18.67 5.17 9.58
CA SER A 75 -18.16 6.29 10.35
C SER A 75 -19.09 6.69 11.51
N SER A 76 -20.07 5.86 11.87
CA SER A 76 -21.05 6.17 12.91
C SER A 76 -20.42 6.46 14.27
N ASN A 77 -19.31 5.77 14.60
CA ASN A 77 -18.53 5.99 15.81
C ASN A 77 -17.72 7.31 15.79
N CYS A 78 -17.62 7.96 14.62
CA CYS A 78 -16.81 9.17 14.41
C CYS A 78 -17.66 10.43 14.21
N ALA A 79 -18.94 10.40 14.61
CA ALA A 79 -19.82 11.58 14.56
C ALA A 79 -19.33 12.73 15.45
N ALA A 80 -18.74 12.42 16.62
CA ALA A 80 -18.15 13.40 17.52
C ALA A 80 -16.96 12.79 18.30
N ILE A 81 -15.80 13.44 18.25
CA ILE A 81 -14.58 13.02 18.96
C ILE A 81 -14.17 14.11 19.93
N ALA A 82 -14.20 13.83 21.23
CA ALA A 82 -13.85 14.80 22.26
C ALA A 82 -12.40 15.32 22.11
N PRO A 83 -12.10 16.59 22.46
CA PRO A 83 -10.73 17.11 22.47
C PRO A 83 -9.85 16.41 23.52
N ASN A 84 -8.56 16.71 23.51
CA ASN A 84 -7.55 16.20 24.45
C ASN A 84 -7.32 14.69 24.33
N GLY A 85 -7.24 14.17 23.10
CA GLY A 85 -6.89 12.77 22.84
C GLY A 85 -8.08 11.81 22.81
N GLY A 86 -9.31 12.32 22.70
CA GLY A 86 -10.46 11.47 22.39
C GLY A 86 -10.24 10.72 21.07
N THR A 87 -10.80 9.51 20.98
CA THR A 87 -10.63 8.65 19.80
C THR A 87 -11.95 8.14 19.27
N CYS A 88 -11.96 7.78 17.98
CA CYS A 88 -13.00 7.00 17.35
C CYS A 88 -12.37 5.98 16.38
N THR A 89 -13.19 5.08 15.84
CA THR A 89 -12.75 4.10 14.84
C THR A 89 -13.62 4.18 13.60
N LEU A 90 -12.99 4.42 12.44
CA LEU A 90 -13.59 4.18 11.13
C LEU A 90 -13.44 2.70 10.78
N THR A 91 -14.53 2.08 10.35
CA THR A 91 -14.55 0.67 9.97
C THR A 91 -14.79 0.54 8.47
N PHE A 92 -14.00 -0.30 7.80
CA PHE A 92 -14.06 -0.50 6.36
C PHE A 92 -14.29 -1.96 6.02
N THR A 93 -15.13 -2.24 5.02
CA THR A 93 -15.32 -3.58 4.44
C THR A 93 -15.23 -3.51 2.92
N SER A 94 -14.82 -4.62 2.30
CA SER A 94 -14.79 -4.77 0.84
C SER A 94 -14.93 -6.23 0.45
N ASN A 95 -15.74 -6.51 -0.58
CA ASN A 95 -15.84 -7.80 -1.27
C ASN A 95 -15.09 -7.79 -2.62
N LYS A 96 -14.45 -6.68 -2.98
CA LYS A 96 -13.57 -6.60 -4.15
C LYS A 96 -12.13 -6.27 -3.75
N PRO A 97 -11.14 -6.83 -4.46
CA PRO A 97 -9.76 -6.48 -4.25
C PRO A 97 -9.38 -5.17 -4.94
N TYR A 98 -8.44 -4.45 -4.33
CA TYR A 98 -7.79 -3.28 -4.91
C TYR A 98 -6.29 -3.31 -4.58
N VAL A 99 -5.49 -2.59 -5.36
CA VAL A 99 -4.11 -2.27 -4.97
C VAL A 99 -4.13 -1.17 -3.90
N ALA A 100 -3.05 -1.04 -3.15
CA ALA A 100 -2.95 0.01 -2.13
C ALA A 100 -2.97 1.40 -2.78
N GLU A 101 -3.46 2.38 -2.03
CA GLU A 101 -3.39 3.80 -2.39
C GLU A 101 -2.92 4.61 -1.18
N GLU A 102 -2.21 5.69 -1.46
CA GLU A 102 -1.81 6.68 -0.47
C GLU A 102 -2.71 7.91 -0.48
N ASN A 103 -2.45 8.84 0.44
CA ASN A 103 -3.15 10.13 0.49
C ASN A 103 -4.67 10.02 0.70
N ILE A 104 -5.13 8.94 1.34
CA ILE A 104 -6.53 8.83 1.76
C ILE A 104 -6.76 9.83 2.89
N ILE A 105 -7.54 10.87 2.60
CA ILE A 105 -7.72 12.00 3.52
C ILE A 105 -8.74 11.63 4.59
N ILE A 106 -8.38 11.84 5.86
CA ILE A 106 -9.29 11.73 7.00
C ILE A 106 -9.74 13.13 7.41
N THR A 107 -10.99 13.47 7.12
CA THR A 107 -11.54 14.83 7.27
C THR A 107 -12.81 14.84 8.12
N GLY A 108 -13.33 16.02 8.38
CA GLY A 108 -14.59 16.28 9.09
C GLY A 108 -14.99 17.75 8.91
N ASP A 109 -16.10 18.17 9.53
CA ASP A 109 -16.68 19.49 9.29
C ASP A 109 -15.79 20.66 9.76
N ASN A 110 -14.88 20.39 10.69
CA ASN A 110 -14.04 21.39 11.35
C ASN A 110 -12.55 21.03 11.37
N ILE A 111 -12.07 20.39 10.30
CA ILE A 111 -10.67 19.96 10.15
C ILE A 111 -10.00 20.76 9.03
N ASN A 112 -9.08 21.67 9.38
CA ASN A 112 -8.40 22.52 8.38
C ASN A 112 -7.17 21.86 7.75
N SER A 113 -6.53 20.94 8.47
CA SER A 113 -5.32 20.24 8.01
C SER A 113 -5.54 18.75 8.24
N PRO A 114 -6.38 18.11 7.42
CA PRO A 114 -6.71 16.70 7.60
C PRO A 114 -5.47 15.83 7.40
N PRO A 115 -5.20 14.85 8.28
CA PRO A 115 -4.13 13.90 8.05
C PRO A 115 -4.51 12.95 6.91
N SER A 116 -3.49 12.29 6.35
CA SER A 116 -3.67 11.23 5.36
C SER A 116 -3.16 9.88 5.87
N VAL A 117 -3.67 8.81 5.26
CA VAL A 117 -3.30 7.43 5.52
C VAL A 117 -3.13 6.70 4.19
N ALA A 118 -2.22 5.73 4.14
CA ALA A 118 -2.14 4.76 3.06
C ALA A 118 -2.94 3.50 3.42
N ILE A 119 -3.75 2.99 2.51
CA ILE A 119 -4.59 1.83 2.75
C ILE A 119 -4.26 0.73 1.74
N ALA A 120 -3.93 -0.46 2.23
CA ALA A 120 -3.74 -1.66 1.41
C ALA A 120 -4.85 -2.69 1.65
N PHE A 121 -4.89 -3.69 0.79
CA PHE A 121 -5.85 -4.78 0.89
C PHE A 121 -5.15 -6.12 1.14
N THR A 122 -5.85 -7.02 1.83
CA THR A 122 -5.36 -8.39 2.01
C THR A 122 -6.34 -9.43 1.49
N ALA A 123 -5.78 -10.52 0.98
CA ALA A 123 -6.50 -11.75 0.66
C ALA A 123 -5.86 -12.91 1.42
N SER A 124 -6.67 -13.68 2.16
CA SER A 124 -6.18 -14.75 3.03
C SER A 124 -5.05 -14.30 3.99
N ASN A 125 -5.14 -13.08 4.51
CA ASN A 125 -4.15 -12.41 5.38
C ASN A 125 -2.81 -12.02 4.73
N TYR A 126 -2.69 -12.07 3.40
CA TYR A 126 -1.51 -11.62 2.67
C TYR A 126 -1.79 -10.33 1.92
N LEU A 127 -0.83 -9.40 1.92
CA LEU A 127 -0.96 -8.12 1.22
C LEU A 127 -1.04 -8.34 -0.29
N ILE A 128 -2.02 -7.69 -0.91
CA ILE A 128 -2.23 -7.69 -2.36
C ILE A 128 -1.29 -6.66 -2.98
N TRP A 129 -0.45 -7.11 -3.91
CA TRP A 129 0.40 -6.22 -4.72
C TRP A 129 -0.09 -6.10 -6.17
N ALA A 130 -0.98 -7.00 -6.63
CA ALA A 130 -1.63 -6.86 -7.93
C ALA A 130 -3.04 -7.45 -7.92
N VAL A 131 -3.94 -6.82 -8.68
CA VAL A 131 -5.27 -7.35 -9.00
C VAL A 131 -5.23 -7.87 -10.44
N ASN A 132 -5.25 -9.20 -10.59
CA ASN A 132 -5.15 -9.83 -11.92
C ASN A 132 -6.52 -9.90 -12.60
N SER A 133 -7.58 -10.03 -11.81
CA SER A 133 -8.98 -9.98 -12.24
C SER A 133 -9.88 -9.71 -11.02
N THR A 134 -11.21 -9.70 -11.22
CA THR A 134 -12.17 -9.58 -10.12
C THR A 134 -12.13 -10.75 -9.13
N THR A 135 -11.54 -11.89 -9.51
CA THR A 135 -11.49 -13.12 -8.71
C THR A 135 -10.09 -13.66 -8.52
N GLU A 136 -9.06 -12.97 -9.01
CA GLU A 136 -7.65 -13.40 -8.87
C GLU A 136 -6.78 -12.22 -8.49
N VAL A 137 -5.96 -12.39 -7.45
CA VAL A 137 -5.00 -11.40 -6.96
C VAL A 137 -3.62 -12.03 -6.81
N SER A 138 -2.58 -11.21 -6.87
CA SER A 138 -1.23 -11.61 -6.48
C SER A 138 -0.91 -11.04 -5.11
N VAL A 139 -0.42 -11.90 -4.22
CA VAL A 139 -0.08 -11.56 -2.85
C VAL A 139 1.39 -11.84 -2.54
N ILE A 140 1.92 -11.15 -1.55
CA ILE A 140 3.27 -11.35 -1.03
C ILE A 140 3.23 -12.06 0.31
N ASP A 141 4.19 -12.95 0.56
CA ASP A 141 4.33 -13.61 1.87
C ASP A 141 4.63 -12.56 2.96
N THR A 142 4.25 -12.86 4.20
CA THR A 142 4.42 -11.95 5.34
C THR A 142 5.86 -11.95 5.85
N TYR A 143 6.59 -13.06 5.69
CA TYR A 143 7.91 -13.24 6.28
C TYR A 143 8.98 -13.55 5.23
N ASP A 144 10.19 -13.06 5.48
CA ASP A 144 11.37 -13.55 4.78
C ASP A 144 11.57 -15.02 5.15
N LEU A 145 11.79 -15.85 4.13
CA LEU A 145 12.24 -17.22 4.34
C LEU A 145 13.76 -17.24 4.51
N THR A 146 14.30 -18.42 4.83
CA THR A 146 15.75 -18.61 5.01
C THR A 146 16.52 -18.05 3.83
N THR A 147 17.58 -17.29 4.12
CA THR A 147 18.47 -16.76 3.08
C THR A 147 19.09 -17.91 2.28
N SER A 148 19.26 -17.68 1.00
CA SER A 148 19.65 -18.75 0.08
C SER A 148 20.38 -18.19 -1.13
N GLN A 149 21.20 -19.03 -1.73
CA GLN A 149 21.73 -18.80 -3.06
C GLN A 149 20.60 -18.82 -4.08
N TRP A 150 20.76 -18.13 -5.21
CA TRP A 150 19.75 -18.15 -6.27
C TRP A 150 19.52 -19.58 -6.78
N GLY A 151 20.61 -20.32 -6.95
CA GLY A 151 20.68 -21.69 -7.44
C GLY A 151 22.13 -22.08 -7.68
N GLU A 152 22.36 -23.25 -8.26
CA GLU A 152 23.70 -23.65 -8.71
C GLU A 152 24.13 -22.89 -9.98
N PHE A 153 25.39 -23.02 -10.37
CA PHE A 153 25.83 -22.55 -11.69
C PHE A 153 25.14 -23.34 -12.80
N GLY A 154 24.86 -22.66 -13.91
CA GLY A 154 24.10 -23.21 -15.04
C GLY A 154 22.93 -22.31 -15.42
N GLY A 155 22.46 -22.40 -16.66
CA GLY A 155 21.28 -21.68 -17.11
C GLY A 155 20.02 -22.50 -16.87
N ALA A 156 19.02 -21.91 -16.23
CA ALA A 156 17.72 -22.54 -15.95
C ALA A 156 16.65 -22.21 -16.99
N ASN A 157 16.93 -21.35 -17.97
CA ASN A 157 15.92 -20.75 -18.86
C ASN A 157 14.84 -19.99 -18.07
N ALA A 158 15.24 -19.34 -16.97
CA ALA A 158 14.38 -18.58 -16.07
C ALA A 158 14.60 -17.07 -16.28
N GLN A 159 14.60 -16.60 -17.53
CA GLN A 159 14.97 -15.22 -17.89
C GLN A 159 13.78 -14.25 -17.96
N SER A 160 12.54 -14.70 -17.73
CA SER A 160 11.39 -13.79 -17.80
C SER A 160 11.52 -12.68 -16.77
N LEU A 161 11.21 -11.45 -17.13
CA LEU A 161 11.23 -10.33 -16.19
C LEU A 161 9.91 -10.17 -15.44
N THR A 162 8.83 -10.77 -15.92
CA THR A 162 7.45 -10.54 -15.47
C THR A 162 6.66 -11.81 -15.13
N ASN A 163 7.28 -12.99 -15.21
CA ASN A 163 6.62 -14.26 -14.90
C ASN A 163 7.44 -15.06 -13.91
N GLY A 164 7.33 -14.72 -12.63
CA GLY A 164 8.09 -15.36 -11.57
C GLY A 164 7.70 -16.82 -11.36
N ALA A 165 6.45 -17.16 -11.61
CA ALA A 165 5.94 -18.52 -11.50
C ALA A 165 6.64 -19.46 -12.48
N GLN A 166 6.67 -19.10 -13.77
CA GLN A 166 7.34 -19.89 -14.80
C GLN A 166 8.85 -19.99 -14.56
N ASN A 167 9.50 -18.87 -14.19
CA ASN A 167 10.92 -18.88 -13.84
C ASN A 167 11.22 -19.82 -12.68
N THR A 168 10.38 -19.79 -11.63
CA THR A 168 10.53 -20.66 -10.46
C THR A 168 10.41 -22.13 -10.86
N THR A 169 9.40 -22.50 -11.66
CA THR A 169 9.25 -23.87 -12.18
C THR A 169 10.48 -24.30 -12.99
N ASN A 170 10.99 -23.43 -13.86
CA ASN A 170 12.18 -23.72 -14.68
C ASN A 170 13.44 -23.91 -13.82
N ALA A 171 13.65 -23.04 -12.83
CA ALA A 171 14.75 -23.12 -11.89
C ALA A 171 14.71 -24.40 -11.03
N VAL A 172 13.53 -24.75 -10.51
CA VAL A 172 13.33 -25.99 -9.74
C VAL A 172 13.57 -27.23 -10.60
N THR A 173 13.09 -27.23 -11.84
CA THR A 173 13.28 -28.34 -12.78
C THR A 173 14.76 -28.53 -13.15
N THR A 174 15.49 -27.43 -13.33
CA THR A 174 16.89 -27.48 -13.77
C THR A 174 17.84 -27.83 -12.63
N HIS A 175 17.70 -27.19 -11.49
CA HIS A 175 18.66 -27.31 -10.38
C HIS A 175 18.32 -28.43 -9.39
N GLY A 176 17.12 -29.03 -9.48
CA GLY A 176 16.76 -30.20 -8.68
C GLY A 176 16.79 -29.95 -7.17
N ILE A 177 17.27 -30.96 -6.42
CA ILE A 177 17.21 -31.04 -4.96
C ILE A 177 18.40 -30.29 -4.33
N GLY A 178 18.13 -29.19 -3.63
CA GLY A 178 19.09 -28.34 -2.92
C GLY A 178 18.38 -27.22 -2.15
N ASN A 179 19.10 -26.22 -1.64
CA ASN A 179 18.51 -25.02 -1.03
C ASN A 179 18.69 -23.82 -1.97
N SER A 180 17.91 -23.76 -3.06
CA SER A 180 17.84 -22.59 -3.94
C SER A 180 16.68 -21.67 -3.56
N ALA A 181 16.80 -20.37 -3.85
CA ALA A 181 15.75 -19.39 -3.57
C ALA A 181 14.41 -19.77 -4.23
N ALA A 182 14.44 -20.27 -5.47
CA ALA A 182 13.27 -20.74 -6.19
C ALA A 182 12.62 -21.96 -5.52
N LEU A 183 13.42 -22.95 -5.10
CA LEU A 183 12.91 -24.15 -4.45
C LEU A 183 12.34 -23.87 -3.06
N ILE A 184 12.92 -22.91 -2.33
CA ILE A 184 12.36 -22.45 -1.05
C ILE A 184 10.94 -21.91 -1.23
N CYS A 185 10.70 -21.08 -2.24
CA CYS A 185 9.35 -20.61 -2.53
C CYS A 185 8.44 -21.72 -3.05
N TYR A 186 8.92 -22.57 -3.95
CA TYR A 186 8.14 -23.69 -4.48
C TYR A 186 7.64 -24.64 -3.38
N ASN A 187 8.47 -24.90 -2.37
CA ASN A 187 8.16 -25.76 -1.23
C ASN A 187 7.36 -25.09 -0.12
N ASN A 188 7.15 -23.77 -0.18
CA ASN A 188 6.39 -23.06 0.83
C ASN A 188 4.91 -23.47 0.76
N THR A 189 4.35 -23.87 1.89
CA THR A 189 2.94 -24.28 2.03
C THR A 189 2.15 -23.36 2.97
N SER A 190 2.74 -22.21 3.34
CA SER A 190 2.11 -21.21 4.21
C SER A 190 0.75 -20.79 3.69
N GLY A 191 -0.22 -20.64 4.60
CA GLY A 191 -1.61 -20.33 4.26
C GLY A 191 -2.30 -21.46 3.49
N ASN A 192 -2.01 -22.71 3.87
CA ASN A 192 -2.55 -23.95 3.28
C ASN A 192 -2.37 -24.04 1.76
N ALA A 193 -1.26 -23.49 1.26
CA ALA A 193 -0.96 -23.50 -0.17
C ALA A 193 -0.61 -24.91 -0.64
N ALA A 194 -1.07 -25.28 -1.85
CA ALA A 194 -0.54 -26.46 -2.51
C ALA A 194 0.94 -26.23 -2.91
N LEU A 195 1.71 -27.31 -2.97
CA LEU A 195 3.09 -27.28 -3.45
C LEU A 195 3.19 -26.59 -4.82
N GLY A 196 4.16 -25.69 -4.99
CA GLY A 196 4.34 -24.92 -6.22
C GLY A 196 3.39 -23.73 -6.40
N SER A 197 2.51 -23.45 -5.44
CA SER A 197 1.64 -22.26 -5.49
C SER A 197 2.41 -20.98 -5.19
N TRP A 198 3.35 -21.06 -4.24
CA TRP A 198 4.27 -19.98 -3.93
C TRP A 198 5.45 -20.02 -4.92
N TYR A 199 5.85 -18.86 -5.40
CA TYR A 199 6.96 -18.70 -6.33
C TYR A 199 7.84 -17.52 -5.97
N LEU A 200 9.08 -17.55 -6.46
CA LEU A 200 10.01 -16.44 -6.31
C LEU A 200 9.64 -15.38 -7.37
N PRO A 201 9.36 -14.12 -6.97
CA PRO A 201 8.91 -13.10 -7.91
C PRO A 201 10.01 -12.81 -8.95
N ALA A 202 9.61 -12.58 -10.20
CA ALA A 202 10.48 -12.05 -11.23
C ALA A 202 10.88 -10.61 -10.90
N ILE A 203 11.95 -10.12 -11.53
CA ILE A 203 12.53 -8.82 -11.15
C ILE A 203 11.55 -7.65 -11.33
N CYS A 204 10.66 -7.69 -12.32
CA CYS A 204 9.63 -6.65 -12.49
C CYS A 204 8.41 -6.86 -11.60
N GLU A 205 8.19 -8.05 -11.02
CA GLU A 205 7.17 -8.23 -9.98
C GLU A 205 7.67 -7.68 -8.63
N LEU A 206 8.99 -7.76 -8.39
CA LEU A 206 9.64 -7.36 -7.14
C LEU A 206 10.00 -5.86 -7.08
N GLY A 207 10.48 -5.31 -8.19
CA GLY A 207 11.25 -4.07 -8.21
C GLY A 207 10.64 -2.91 -8.98
N THR A 208 11.42 -1.83 -9.10
CA THR A 208 11.05 -0.59 -9.78
C THR A 208 10.88 -0.77 -11.28
N ALA A 209 9.90 -0.07 -11.85
CA ALA A 209 9.85 0.18 -13.28
C ALA A 209 11.09 0.95 -13.78
N GLY A 210 11.43 0.78 -15.06
CA GLY A 210 12.49 1.56 -15.70
C GLY A 210 13.39 0.79 -16.67
N LEU A 211 14.34 1.51 -17.27
CA LEU A 211 15.21 1.04 -18.36
C LEU A 211 16.19 -0.09 -17.97
N ASN A 212 16.39 -0.33 -16.68
CA ASN A 212 17.18 -1.45 -16.21
C ASN A 212 16.39 -2.12 -15.07
N PRO A 213 15.82 -3.32 -15.27
CA PRO A 213 16.04 -4.27 -16.36
C PRO A 213 15.09 -4.16 -17.58
N HIS A 214 14.46 -3.00 -17.85
CA HIS A 214 13.33 -2.83 -18.79
C HIS A 214 11.99 -3.36 -18.23
N CYS A 215 11.68 -2.96 -17.00
CA CYS A 215 10.34 -3.17 -16.43
C CYS A 215 9.39 -2.07 -16.92
N ASP A 216 8.25 -2.47 -17.45
CA ASP A 216 7.20 -1.56 -17.91
C ASP A 216 6.66 -0.73 -16.73
N PRO A 217 6.56 0.61 -16.84
CA PRO A 217 5.92 1.48 -15.83
C PRO A 217 4.52 1.07 -15.41
N ASP A 218 3.74 0.49 -16.33
CA ASP A 218 2.35 0.10 -16.06
C ASP A 218 2.24 -1.33 -15.52
N PHE A 219 3.36 -2.06 -15.39
CA PHE A 219 3.35 -3.40 -14.82
C PHE A 219 3.21 -3.34 -13.28
N PRO A 220 2.16 -3.96 -12.71
CA PRO A 220 1.98 -4.02 -11.26
C PRO A 220 3.19 -4.66 -10.59
N ASN A 221 3.67 -4.08 -9.50
CA ASN A 221 4.84 -4.58 -8.79
C ASN A 221 4.77 -4.26 -7.29
N ILE A 222 5.48 -5.05 -6.48
CA ILE A 222 5.52 -4.93 -5.02
C ILE A 222 6.04 -3.55 -4.58
N TYR A 223 7.01 -3.01 -5.31
CA TYR A 223 7.64 -1.76 -4.92
C TYR A 223 6.67 -0.58 -5.00
N ALA A 224 6.05 -0.35 -6.15
CA ALA A 224 5.10 0.74 -6.35
C ALA A 224 3.84 0.55 -5.50
N ASN A 225 3.29 -0.66 -5.46
CA ASN A 225 1.97 -0.89 -4.87
C ASN A 225 1.98 -1.15 -3.36
N LEU A 226 3.16 -1.32 -2.73
CA LEU A 226 3.25 -1.55 -1.28
C LEU A 226 4.37 -0.70 -0.64
N ILE A 227 5.60 -0.84 -1.12
CA ILE A 227 6.77 -0.25 -0.45
C ILE A 227 6.74 1.28 -0.52
N GLN A 228 6.42 1.86 -1.67
CA GLN A 228 6.33 3.31 -1.82
C GLN A 228 5.25 3.94 -0.91
N HIS A 229 4.20 3.18 -0.59
CA HIS A 229 3.12 3.60 0.28
C HIS A 229 3.39 3.33 1.77
N GLY A 230 4.61 2.93 2.14
CA GLY A 230 5.01 2.74 3.54
C GLY A 230 4.65 1.38 4.13
N PHE A 231 4.24 0.40 3.32
CA PHE A 231 4.08 -0.98 3.78
C PHE A 231 5.45 -1.65 3.80
N GLU A 232 6.00 -1.83 5.00
CA GLU A 232 7.34 -2.39 5.25
C GLU A 232 7.40 -3.91 4.97
N VAL A 233 7.29 -4.29 3.71
CA VAL A 233 7.29 -5.69 3.29
C VAL A 233 8.69 -6.23 2.98
N LEU A 234 9.66 -5.38 2.64
CA LEU A 234 11.03 -5.76 2.26
C LEU A 234 12.09 -4.80 2.84
N ASP A 235 13.25 -5.32 3.24
CA ASP A 235 14.46 -4.52 3.59
C ASP A 235 15.74 -5.30 3.27
N GLY A 236 16.64 -4.72 2.49
CA GLY A 236 17.90 -5.31 2.04
C GLY A 236 17.86 -5.93 0.64
N PHE A 237 18.64 -7.00 0.45
CA PHE A 237 18.83 -7.66 -0.84
C PHE A 237 17.96 -8.90 -0.97
N TYR A 238 17.16 -8.96 -2.04
CA TYR A 238 16.24 -10.03 -2.34
C TYR A 238 16.52 -10.65 -3.69
N TRP A 239 16.61 -11.98 -3.75
CA TRP A 239 16.62 -12.67 -5.02
C TRP A 239 15.30 -12.47 -5.75
N SER A 240 15.38 -12.20 -7.05
CA SER A 240 14.27 -12.46 -7.97
C SER A 240 14.45 -13.82 -8.65
N SER A 241 13.43 -14.34 -9.29
CA SER A 241 13.53 -15.55 -10.12
C SER A 241 14.12 -15.31 -11.51
N SER A 242 14.39 -14.06 -11.88
CA SER A 242 14.89 -13.72 -13.21
C SER A 242 16.41 -13.93 -13.30
N GLU A 243 16.84 -14.83 -14.19
CA GLU A 243 18.23 -14.96 -14.60
C GLU A 243 18.71 -13.76 -15.39
N TYR A 244 19.99 -13.43 -15.25
CA TYR A 244 20.59 -12.34 -16.01
C TYR A 244 20.89 -12.79 -17.45
N ARG A 245 20.13 -12.30 -18.43
CA ARG A 245 20.20 -12.74 -19.83
C ARG A 245 21.60 -12.74 -20.47
N PHE A 246 22.48 -11.84 -20.05
CA PHE A 246 23.82 -11.72 -20.63
C PHE A 246 24.84 -12.64 -19.95
N ASN A 247 24.51 -13.20 -18.78
CA ASN A 247 25.36 -14.18 -18.10
C ASN A 247 24.51 -15.14 -17.24
N PRO A 248 23.62 -15.94 -17.87
CA PRO A 248 22.65 -16.76 -17.14
C PRO A 248 23.31 -17.88 -16.35
N THR A 249 24.50 -18.34 -16.76
CA THR A 249 25.24 -19.39 -16.06
C THR A 249 25.67 -18.97 -14.66
N TYR A 250 26.07 -17.71 -14.46
CA TYR A 250 26.69 -17.24 -13.23
C TYR A 250 25.89 -16.18 -12.49
N SER A 251 24.95 -15.49 -13.14
CA SER A 251 24.28 -14.33 -12.56
C SER A 251 22.76 -14.37 -12.68
N ALA A 252 22.12 -13.79 -11.66
CA ALA A 252 20.69 -13.56 -11.61
C ALA A 252 20.39 -12.15 -11.07
N TRP A 253 19.16 -11.69 -11.27
CA TRP A 253 18.69 -10.39 -10.82
C TRP A 253 18.36 -10.39 -9.33
N VAL A 254 18.81 -9.34 -8.64
CA VAL A 254 18.58 -9.03 -7.24
C VAL A 254 17.89 -7.68 -7.17
N GLN A 255 16.92 -7.56 -6.26
CA GLN A 255 16.38 -6.27 -5.87
C GLN A 255 16.99 -5.82 -4.55
N PHE A 256 17.56 -4.61 -4.52
CA PHE A 256 17.87 -3.93 -3.27
C PHE A 256 16.72 -3.01 -2.90
N VAL A 257 16.26 -3.09 -1.66
CA VAL A 257 15.25 -2.20 -1.08
C VAL A 257 15.81 -1.62 0.22
N LYS A 258 15.71 -0.31 0.41
CA LYS A 258 16.03 0.35 1.68
C LYS A 258 14.78 0.78 2.43
N ARG A 259 14.95 0.98 3.74
CA ARG A 259 13.94 1.59 4.63
C ARG A 259 13.52 3.01 4.27
N ASP A 260 14.28 3.75 3.46
CA ASP A 260 13.87 5.06 2.91
C ASP A 260 13.05 4.92 1.62
N HIS A 261 12.56 3.71 1.33
CA HIS A 261 11.84 3.32 0.11
C HIS A 261 12.65 3.54 -1.17
N THR A 262 13.97 3.70 -1.11
CA THR A 262 14.80 3.62 -2.32
C THR A 262 14.99 2.16 -2.73
N SER A 263 14.91 1.90 -4.03
CA SER A 263 14.93 0.55 -4.56
C SER A 263 15.69 0.52 -5.88
N ALA A 264 16.56 -0.48 -6.07
CA ALA A 264 17.38 -0.60 -7.28
C ALA A 264 17.64 -2.07 -7.67
N PRO A 265 17.43 -2.44 -8.94
CA PRO A 265 17.79 -3.75 -9.45
C PRO A 265 19.27 -3.81 -9.84
N PHE A 266 19.89 -4.97 -9.65
CA PHE A 266 21.23 -5.27 -10.14
C PHE A 266 21.38 -6.78 -10.36
N ASN A 267 22.43 -7.22 -11.05
CA ASN A 267 22.75 -8.63 -11.19
C ASN A 267 23.89 -9.02 -10.25
N ASN A 268 23.85 -10.22 -9.69
CA ASN A 268 24.95 -10.74 -8.87
C ASN A 268 25.17 -12.24 -9.06
N ASN A 269 26.29 -12.75 -8.53
CA ASN A 269 26.68 -14.14 -8.55
C ASN A 269 25.63 -15.02 -7.84
N LYS A 270 25.18 -16.09 -8.51
CA LYS A 270 24.13 -16.99 -8.03
C LYS A 270 24.42 -17.63 -6.67
N LEU A 271 25.69 -17.80 -6.29
CA LEU A 271 26.08 -18.43 -5.02
C LEU A 271 26.02 -17.48 -3.81
N VAL A 272 25.75 -16.19 -4.01
CA VAL A 272 25.63 -15.25 -2.89
C VAL A 272 24.31 -15.49 -2.14
N PRO A 273 24.35 -15.68 -0.81
CA PRO A 273 23.12 -15.86 -0.04
C PRO A 273 22.42 -14.50 0.13
N TYR A 274 21.20 -14.40 -0.38
CA TYR A 274 20.30 -13.25 -0.18
C TYR A 274 18.96 -13.67 0.37
N LYS A 275 18.16 -12.69 0.78
CA LYS A 275 16.82 -12.93 1.32
C LYS A 275 15.89 -13.46 0.24
N VAL A 276 14.91 -14.25 0.69
CA VAL A 276 13.90 -14.89 -0.15
C VAL A 276 12.54 -14.44 0.35
N ARG A 277 11.77 -13.78 -0.52
CA ARG A 277 10.37 -13.46 -0.27
C ARG A 277 9.53 -14.01 -1.40
N CYS A 278 8.52 -14.79 -1.06
CA CYS A 278 7.68 -15.44 -2.05
C CYS A 278 6.43 -14.63 -2.34
N VAL A 279 5.88 -14.86 -3.51
CA VAL A 279 4.57 -14.37 -3.93
C VAL A 279 3.72 -15.54 -4.41
N ARG A 280 2.40 -15.38 -4.42
CA ARG A 280 1.51 -16.35 -5.06
C ARG A 280 0.29 -15.66 -5.64
N LYS A 281 -0.39 -16.35 -6.53
CA LYS A 281 -1.73 -16.00 -6.97
C LYS A 281 -2.76 -16.64 -6.05
N LEU A 282 -3.84 -15.92 -5.76
CA LEU A 282 -4.98 -16.39 -4.98
C LEU A 282 -6.26 -16.15 -5.74
N SER A 283 -7.14 -17.15 -5.73
CA SER A 283 -8.54 -16.99 -6.10
C SER A 283 -9.34 -16.50 -4.89
N LEU A 284 -10.23 -15.53 -5.11
CA LEU A 284 -11.07 -14.90 -4.08
C LEU A 284 -12.43 -15.57 -3.91
#